data_AF-A0A3A8JYR4-F1
#
_entry.id   AF-A0A3A8JYR4-F1
#
_cell.length_a   1.000
_cell.length_b   1.000
_cell.length_c   1.000
_cell.angle_alpha   90.00
_cell.angle_beta   90.00
_cell.angle_gamma   90.00
#
_symmetry.space_group_name_H-M   'P 1'
#
loop_
_entity.id
_entity.type
_entity.pdbx_description
1 polymer ?
#
loop_
_entity_poly.entity_id
_entity_poly.type
_entity_poly.pdbx_seq_one_letter_code
_entity_poly.pdbx_strand_id
1 'polypeptide(L)'
;MADKLGITLVRKGLLTQAQLDQGLGVQLVHGGRLGTRLVELGFLDIETVGMVLGELTHFPVAMEADFDAVTEATLKLLTADQAEKHQAFPLAVEGRRLKVAMANPLELQTTDALGFITGMRIVPYVTPELRLFHYQARHYGIDRPTKALPAPAPVPIRRSVSVATVPLPPMPAPAAPAPVRPEPQLPAMFGGLAPGQFLSDDSEAEDAAPAVASAPMLPFESPEEEELPQIVMGEPVRAAPGGESFRPGGVPTLGPARPPVVAPPPVVSAQPPGMVARQGGPPVVAG
;
A
#
# COMPACT_ATOMS: atom_id res chain seq x y z
N MET A 1 -3.05 0.39 -4.52
CA MET A 1 -3.30 0.12 -3.07
C MET A 1 -3.30 1.40 -2.24
N ALA A 2 -2.43 2.37 -2.55
CA ALA A 2 -2.30 3.62 -1.80
C ALA A 2 -3.64 4.36 -1.62
N ASP A 3 -4.44 4.49 -2.68
CA ASP A 3 -5.72 5.21 -2.62
C ASP A 3 -6.72 4.54 -1.68
N LYS A 4 -6.83 3.20 -1.74
CA LYS A 4 -7.74 2.43 -0.87
C LYS A 4 -7.32 2.55 0.60
N LEU A 5 -6.02 2.53 0.87
CA LEU A 5 -5.48 2.68 2.22
C LEU A 5 -5.80 4.08 2.78
N GLY A 6 -5.52 5.12 2.01
CA GLY A 6 -5.81 6.50 2.39
C GLY A 6 -7.29 6.74 2.70
N ILE A 7 -8.18 6.27 1.82
CA ILE A 7 -9.63 6.40 2.00
C ILE A 7 -10.09 5.69 3.29
N THR A 8 -9.60 4.48 3.56
CA THR A 8 -9.97 3.73 4.77
C THR A 8 -9.46 4.41 6.04
N LEU A 9 -8.26 5.00 6.03
CA LEU A 9 -7.75 5.76 7.17
C LEU A 9 -8.60 6.99 7.49
N VAL A 10 -9.01 7.74 6.44
CA VAL A 10 -9.88 8.91 6.60
C VAL A 10 -11.27 8.51 7.09
N ARG A 11 -11.86 7.44 6.53
CA ARG A 11 -13.16 6.90 6.97
C ARG A 11 -13.17 6.48 8.42
N LYS A 12 -12.05 5.97 8.93
CA LYS A 12 -11.88 5.60 10.34
C LYS A 12 -11.59 6.78 11.27
N GLY A 13 -11.44 7.99 10.74
CA GLY A 13 -11.08 9.17 11.52
C GLY A 13 -9.66 9.16 12.05
N LEU A 14 -8.81 8.24 11.59
CA LEU A 14 -7.39 8.15 11.99
C LEU A 14 -6.54 9.22 11.28
N LEU A 15 -7.03 9.73 10.15
CA LEU A 15 -6.34 10.73 9.34
C LEU A 15 -7.34 11.78 8.83
N THR A 16 -6.91 13.03 8.76
CA THR A 16 -7.68 14.09 8.09
C THR A 16 -7.40 14.11 6.58
N GLN A 17 -8.33 14.63 5.79
CA GLN A 17 -8.13 14.77 4.34
C GLN A 17 -6.87 15.58 4.02
N ALA A 18 -6.61 16.67 4.76
CA ALA A 18 -5.42 17.50 4.58
C ALA A 18 -4.11 16.72 4.83
N GLN A 19 -4.07 15.86 5.85
CA GLN A 19 -2.90 14.99 6.11
C GLN A 19 -2.72 13.94 5.02
N LEU A 20 -3.81 13.43 4.44
CA LEU A 20 -3.75 12.47 3.34
C LEU A 20 -3.14 13.12 2.10
N ASP A 21 -3.61 14.33 1.76
CA ASP A 21 -3.11 15.10 0.63
C ASP A 21 -1.61 15.44 0.80
N GLN A 22 -1.19 15.78 2.02
CA GLN A 22 0.24 15.97 2.34
C GLN A 22 1.04 14.68 2.15
N GLY A 23 0.55 13.55 2.66
CA GLY A 23 1.21 12.25 2.50
C GLY A 23 1.35 11.83 1.03
N LEU A 24 0.30 12.03 0.23
CA LEU A 24 0.32 11.78 -1.22
C LEU A 24 1.29 12.72 -1.95
N GLY A 25 1.34 13.99 -1.57
CA GLY A 25 2.29 14.95 -2.12
C GLY A 25 3.75 14.53 -1.90
N VAL A 26 4.07 14.09 -0.67
CA VAL A 26 5.40 13.57 -0.34
C VAL A 26 5.69 12.27 -1.07
N GLN A 27 4.70 11.38 -1.20
CA GLN A 27 4.85 10.14 -1.97
C GLN A 27 5.10 10.41 -3.46
N LEU A 28 4.51 11.46 -4.05
CA LEU A 28 4.76 11.85 -5.43
C LEU A 28 6.19 12.37 -5.64
N VAL A 29 6.72 13.14 -4.69
CA VAL A 29 8.07 13.72 -4.77
C VAL A 29 9.16 12.70 -4.47
N HIS A 30 8.98 11.90 -3.42
CA HIS A 30 10.01 11.00 -2.90
C HIS A 30 9.78 9.53 -3.26
N GLY A 31 8.64 9.20 -3.87
CA GLY A 31 8.25 7.82 -4.15
C GLY A 31 7.94 7.01 -2.90
N GLY A 32 7.86 5.69 -3.07
CA GLY A 32 7.60 4.73 -1.99
C GLY A 32 6.12 4.49 -1.70
N ARG A 33 5.82 3.82 -0.59
CA ARG A 33 4.44 3.50 -0.18
C ARG A 33 3.86 4.60 0.70
N LEU A 34 2.58 4.91 0.50
CA LEU A 34 1.84 5.91 1.27
C LEU A 34 1.95 5.68 2.79
N GLY A 35 1.75 4.44 3.25
CA GLY A 35 1.82 4.11 4.68
C GLY A 35 3.16 4.47 5.31
N THR A 36 4.27 4.22 4.61
CA THR A 36 5.62 4.58 5.05
C THR A 36 5.75 6.11 5.19
N ARG A 37 5.25 6.88 4.22
CA ARG A 37 5.31 8.35 4.27
C ARG A 37 4.46 8.94 5.38
N LEU A 38 3.28 8.40 5.63
CA LEU A 38 2.41 8.86 6.72
C LEU A 38 3.04 8.65 8.10
N VAL A 39 3.79 7.57 8.28
CA VAL A 39 4.57 7.33 9.51
C VAL A 39 5.76 8.28 9.61
N GLU A 40 6.53 8.47 8.52
CA GLU A 40 7.68 9.38 8.50
C GLU A 40 7.29 10.84 8.78
N LEU A 41 6.09 11.25 8.37
CA LEU A 41 5.52 12.58 8.67
C LEU A 41 4.99 12.70 10.11
N GLY A 42 4.93 11.61 10.87
CA GLY A 42 4.42 11.58 12.23
C GLY A 42 2.90 11.69 12.32
N PHE A 43 2.16 11.38 11.24
CA PHE A 43 0.70 11.44 11.25
C PHE A 43 0.06 10.15 11.76
N LEU A 44 0.75 9.01 11.63
CA LEU A 44 0.28 7.71 12.08
C LEU A 44 1.40 6.88 12.67
N ASP A 45 1.04 6.02 13.63
CA ASP A 45 1.93 5.00 14.15
C ASP A 45 2.04 3.80 13.20
N ILE A 46 3.19 3.13 13.25
CA ILE A 46 3.48 1.93 12.45
C ILE A 46 2.44 0.83 12.72
N GLU A 47 2.05 0.65 13.98
CA GLU A 47 1.07 -0.36 14.38
C GLU A 47 -0.30 -0.10 13.78
N THR A 48 -0.74 1.16 13.83
CA THR A 48 -2.02 1.61 13.25
C THR A 48 -2.05 1.33 11.74
N VAL A 49 -0.97 1.61 11.03
CA VAL A 49 -0.85 1.28 9.60
C VAL A 49 -0.94 -0.23 9.38
N GLY A 50 -0.27 -1.04 10.21
CA GLY A 50 -0.33 -2.50 10.15
C GLY A 50 -1.74 -3.05 10.34
N MET A 51 -2.47 -2.57 11.35
CA MET A 51 -3.85 -2.98 11.63
C MET A 51 -4.78 -2.70 10.45
N VAL A 52 -4.72 -1.48 9.90
CA VAL A 52 -5.56 -1.12 8.73
C VAL A 52 -5.18 -1.92 7.49
N LEU A 53 -3.89 -2.22 7.28
CA LEU A 53 -3.44 -3.11 6.21
C LEU A 53 -4.00 -4.53 6.35
N GLY A 54 -4.03 -5.08 7.56
CA GLY A 54 -4.64 -6.39 7.86
C GLY A 54 -6.11 -6.43 7.47
N GLU A 55 -6.87 -5.42 7.87
CA GLU A 55 -8.29 -5.34 7.52
C GLU A 55 -8.54 -5.19 6.02
N LEU A 56 -7.70 -4.42 5.32
CA LEU A 56 -7.81 -4.20 3.87
C LEU A 56 -7.46 -5.42 3.05
N THR A 57 -6.55 -6.25 3.55
CA THR A 57 -6.01 -7.40 2.81
C THR A 57 -6.58 -8.72 3.30
N HIS A 58 -7.27 -8.74 4.44
CA HIS A 58 -7.77 -9.93 5.14
C HIS A 58 -6.68 -10.94 5.52
N PHE A 59 -5.43 -10.48 5.66
CA PHE A 59 -4.30 -11.28 6.15
C PHE A 59 -3.96 -10.91 7.61
N PRO A 60 -3.41 -11.86 8.39
CA PRO A 60 -2.93 -11.58 9.74
C PRO A 60 -1.77 -10.58 9.69
N VAL A 61 -1.71 -9.68 10.68
CA VAL A 61 -0.67 -8.65 10.78
C VAL A 61 0.50 -9.20 11.58
N ALA A 62 1.73 -9.05 11.08
CA ALA A 62 2.94 -9.40 11.81
C ALA A 62 3.29 -8.30 12.83
N MET A 63 3.36 -8.68 14.10
CA MET A 63 3.75 -7.82 15.22
C MET A 63 5.24 -7.95 15.50
N GLU A 64 5.82 -7.01 16.24
CA GLU A 64 7.25 -7.01 16.60
C GLU A 64 7.68 -8.29 17.31
N ALA A 65 6.82 -8.80 18.19
CA ALA A 65 7.02 -10.07 18.86
C ALA A 65 7.21 -11.26 17.89
N ASP A 66 6.56 -11.24 16.72
CA ASP A 66 6.72 -12.29 15.71
C ASP A 66 8.10 -12.22 15.04
N PHE A 67 8.69 -11.03 14.91
CA PHE A 67 10.03 -10.84 14.36
C PHE A 67 11.12 -11.17 15.38
N ASP A 68 10.91 -10.86 16.67
CA ASP A 68 11.89 -11.20 17.71
C ASP A 68 11.90 -12.70 18.05
N ALA A 69 10.80 -13.42 17.77
CA ALA A 69 10.71 -14.87 17.96
C ALA A 69 11.42 -15.69 16.86
N VAL A 70 12.04 -15.04 15.87
CA VAL A 70 12.65 -15.72 14.72
C VAL A 70 13.93 -16.46 15.13
N THR A 71 14.03 -17.71 14.68
CA THR A 71 15.23 -18.54 14.86
C THR A 71 16.22 -18.40 13.70
N GLU A 72 17.52 -18.53 13.98
CA GLU A 72 18.56 -18.48 12.93
C GLU A 72 18.38 -19.52 11.83
N ALA A 73 17.82 -20.69 12.17
CA ALA A 73 17.48 -21.72 11.19
C ALA A 73 16.45 -21.23 10.17
N THR A 74 15.47 -20.43 10.62
CA THR A 74 14.43 -19.84 9.77
C THR A 74 15.00 -18.74 8.88
N LEU A 75 15.91 -17.91 9.40
CA LEU A 75 16.60 -16.87 8.61
C LEU A 75 17.45 -17.47 7.48
N LYS A 76 18.07 -18.63 7.69
CA LYS A 76 18.89 -19.32 6.67
C LYS A 76 18.08 -19.85 5.48
N LEU A 77 16.75 -19.98 5.62
CA LEU A 77 15.88 -20.47 4.55
C LEU A 77 15.67 -19.42 3.45
N LEU A 78 15.77 -18.14 3.78
CA LEU A 78 15.65 -17.03 2.83
C LEU A 78 16.94 -16.23 2.83
N THR A 79 17.63 -16.16 1.69
CA THR A 79 18.83 -15.34 1.58
C THR A 79 18.47 -13.85 1.55
N ALA A 80 19.43 -13.00 1.92
CA ALA A 80 19.27 -11.55 1.94
C ALA A 80 18.74 -10.99 0.60
N ASP A 81 19.32 -11.43 -0.52
CA ASP A 81 18.92 -11.03 -1.87
C ASP A 81 17.45 -11.36 -2.16
N GLN A 82 16.99 -12.55 -1.77
CA GLN A 82 15.59 -12.93 -1.97
C GLN A 82 14.65 -12.15 -1.04
N ALA A 83 15.05 -11.91 0.21
CA ALA A 83 14.28 -11.11 1.17
C ALA A 83 14.07 -9.66 0.68
N GLU A 84 15.11 -9.04 0.11
CA GLU A 84 15.03 -7.69 -0.45
C GLU A 84 14.17 -7.67 -1.72
N LYS A 85 14.48 -8.55 -2.68
CA LYS A 85 13.82 -8.61 -3.99
C LYS A 85 12.32 -8.86 -3.86
N HIS A 86 11.92 -9.76 -2.96
CA HIS A 86 10.53 -10.13 -2.73
C HIS A 86 9.86 -9.30 -1.63
N GLN A 87 10.56 -8.34 -1.02
CA GLN A 87 10.07 -7.56 0.12
C GLN A 87 9.39 -8.46 1.18
N ALA A 88 10.11 -9.50 1.58
CA ALA A 88 9.61 -10.56 2.44
C ALA A 88 10.61 -10.91 3.56
N PHE A 89 10.11 -11.40 4.68
CA PHE A 89 10.92 -11.80 5.82
C PHE A 89 10.33 -13.05 6.50
N PRO A 90 11.13 -14.11 6.70
CA PRO A 90 10.61 -15.34 7.28
C PRO A 90 10.45 -15.20 8.81
N LEU A 91 9.27 -15.52 9.33
CA LEU A 91 8.94 -15.38 10.75
C LEU A 91 9.19 -16.69 11.51
N ALA A 92 8.45 -17.74 11.15
CA ALA A 92 8.50 -19.02 11.84
C ALA A 92 8.14 -20.18 10.90
N VAL A 93 8.71 -21.34 11.19
CA VAL A 93 8.40 -22.60 10.48
C VAL A 93 7.54 -23.47 11.38
N GLU A 94 6.39 -23.89 10.85
CA GLU A 94 5.45 -24.81 11.50
C GLU A 94 5.28 -26.06 10.62
N GLY A 95 6.11 -27.08 10.85
CA GLY A 95 6.11 -28.31 10.08
C GLY A 95 6.49 -28.07 8.61
N ARG A 96 5.49 -28.09 7.71
CA ARG A 96 5.66 -27.81 6.27
C ARG A 96 5.15 -26.43 5.84
N ARG A 97 4.79 -25.58 6.80
CA ARG A 97 4.30 -24.22 6.58
C ARG A 97 5.36 -23.22 7.03
N LEU A 98 5.62 -22.21 6.21
CA LEU A 98 6.50 -21.10 6.56
C LEU A 98 5.66 -19.82 6.68
N LYS A 99 5.62 -19.24 7.87
CA LYS A 99 5.04 -17.91 8.10
C LYS A 99 6.02 -16.87 7.55
N VAL A 100 5.54 -16.00 6.66
CA VAL A 100 6.36 -14.98 6.03
C VAL A 100 5.68 -13.63 6.16
N ALA A 101 6.38 -12.66 6.75
CA ALA A 101 5.97 -11.26 6.75
C ALA A 101 6.26 -10.65 5.37
N MET A 102 5.26 -10.04 4.74
CA MET A 102 5.35 -9.48 3.40
C MET A 102 4.79 -8.04 3.38
N ALA A 103 5.44 -7.16 2.63
CA ALA A 103 4.95 -5.79 2.43
C ALA A 103 3.68 -5.73 1.55
N ASN A 104 3.50 -6.72 0.67
CA ASN A 104 2.31 -6.86 -0.16
C ASN A 104 1.91 -8.34 -0.32
N PRO A 105 0.98 -8.85 0.51
CA PRO A 105 0.55 -10.24 0.44
C PRO A 105 -0.37 -10.55 -0.75
N LEU A 106 -0.89 -9.53 -1.45
CA LEU A 106 -1.77 -9.71 -2.61
C LEU A 106 -1.01 -10.13 -3.88
N GLU A 107 0.32 -10.01 -3.87
CA GLU A 107 1.16 -10.38 -5.00
C GLU A 107 1.41 -11.90 -4.99
N LEU A 108 0.57 -12.64 -5.72
CA LEU A 108 0.66 -14.10 -5.83
C LEU A 108 2.02 -14.56 -6.37
N GLN A 109 2.59 -13.82 -7.34
CA GLN A 109 3.91 -14.12 -7.91
C GLN A 109 5.01 -14.17 -6.85
N THR A 110 4.93 -13.29 -5.86
CA THR A 110 5.91 -13.22 -4.76
C THR A 110 5.72 -14.40 -3.82
N THR A 111 4.48 -14.73 -3.49
CA THR A 111 4.14 -15.85 -2.61
C THR A 111 4.56 -17.20 -3.22
N ASP A 112 4.30 -17.40 -4.52
CA ASP A 112 4.66 -18.62 -5.24
C ASP A 112 6.17 -18.76 -5.41
N ALA A 113 6.88 -17.67 -5.74
CA ALA A 113 8.34 -17.67 -5.83
C ALA A 113 8.98 -18.05 -4.49
N LEU A 114 8.51 -17.49 -3.39
CA LEU A 114 8.99 -17.84 -2.04
C LEU A 114 8.70 -19.30 -1.70
N GLY A 115 7.54 -19.82 -2.10
CA GLY A 115 7.20 -21.24 -1.94
C GLY A 115 8.13 -22.15 -2.73
N PHE A 116 8.49 -21.76 -3.95
CA PHE A 116 9.44 -22.51 -4.79
C PHE A 116 10.86 -22.50 -4.21
N ILE A 117 11.35 -21.32 -3.77
CA ILE A 117 12.69 -21.15 -3.19
C ILE A 117 12.82 -21.96 -1.89
N THR A 118 11.82 -21.88 -1.01
CA THR A 118 11.88 -22.50 0.32
C THR A 118 11.40 -23.96 0.32
N GLY A 119 10.72 -24.39 -0.74
CA GLY A 119 10.10 -25.72 -0.84
C GLY A 119 8.94 -25.94 0.15
N MET A 120 8.41 -24.89 0.79
CA MET A 120 7.39 -24.97 1.84
C MET A 120 6.10 -24.26 1.43
N ARG A 121 5.01 -24.55 2.16
CA ARG A 121 3.74 -23.83 2.00
C ARG A 121 3.85 -22.46 2.69
N ILE A 122 3.78 -21.39 1.93
CA ILE A 122 3.86 -20.03 2.48
C ILE A 122 2.52 -19.65 3.13
N VAL A 123 2.60 -19.12 4.35
CA VAL A 123 1.50 -18.47 5.05
C VAL A 123 1.85 -16.99 5.13
N PRO A 124 1.23 -16.14 4.29
CA PRO A 124 1.57 -14.71 4.24
C PRO A 124 0.98 -13.96 5.45
N TYR A 125 1.81 -13.12 6.06
CA TYR A 125 1.45 -12.15 7.08
C TYR A 125 1.73 -10.75 6.52
N VAL A 126 0.81 -9.82 6.71
CA VAL A 126 1.01 -8.45 6.26
C VAL A 126 1.83 -7.67 7.27
N THR A 127 2.79 -6.87 6.78
CA THR A 127 3.56 -5.95 7.62
C THR A 127 3.73 -4.60 6.92
N PRO A 128 3.75 -3.48 7.68
CA PRO A 128 4.24 -2.22 7.15
C PRO A 128 5.67 -2.36 6.60
N GLU A 129 5.94 -1.63 5.52
CA GLU A 129 7.25 -1.62 4.84
C GLU A 129 8.38 -1.21 5.79
N LEU A 130 8.13 -0.18 6.61
CA LEU A 130 9.12 0.37 7.52
C LEU A 130 9.60 -0.67 8.55
N ARG A 131 8.65 -1.45 9.11
CA ARG A 131 8.95 -2.55 10.04
C ARG A 131 9.73 -3.65 9.34
N LEU A 132 9.29 -4.06 8.15
CA LEU A 132 9.97 -5.10 7.38
C LEU A 132 11.45 -4.74 7.15
N PHE A 133 11.74 -3.51 6.71
CA PHE A 133 13.12 -3.10 6.45
C PHE A 133 13.96 -2.96 7.71
N HIS A 134 13.36 -2.51 8.81
CA HIS A 134 14.07 -2.46 10.08
C HIS A 134 14.65 -3.83 10.47
N TYR A 135 13.84 -4.88 10.36
CA TYR A 135 14.27 -6.25 10.67
C TYR A 135 15.17 -6.84 9.57
N GLN A 136 14.95 -6.52 8.30
CA GLN A 136 15.88 -6.93 7.24
C GLN A 136 17.27 -6.31 7.43
N ALA A 137 17.36 -5.02 7.78
CA ALA A 137 18.62 -4.37 8.09
C ALA A 137 19.30 -5.03 9.29
N ARG A 138 18.54 -5.32 10.36
CA ARG A 138 19.07 -5.91 11.59
C ARG A 138 19.59 -7.34 11.43
N HIS A 139 18.90 -8.17 10.64
CA HIS A 139 19.24 -9.60 10.52
C HIS A 139 20.05 -9.96 9.27
N TYR A 140 19.83 -9.23 8.16
CA TYR A 140 20.50 -9.49 6.89
C TYR A 140 21.54 -8.43 6.52
N GLY A 141 21.65 -7.32 7.28
CA GLY A 141 22.58 -6.23 6.97
C GLY A 141 22.22 -5.47 5.69
N ILE A 142 20.94 -5.51 5.30
CA ILE A 142 20.45 -4.85 4.08
C ILE A 142 20.14 -3.39 4.41
N ASP A 143 21.06 -2.50 4.07
CA ASP A 143 20.84 -1.07 4.15
C ASP A 143 20.05 -0.59 2.94
N ARG A 144 18.75 -0.31 3.14
CA ARG A 144 17.95 0.26 2.06
C ARG A 144 18.31 1.74 1.86
N PRO A 145 18.53 2.19 0.62
CA PRO A 145 18.63 3.61 0.28
C PRO A 145 17.23 4.24 0.20
N THR A 146 16.36 4.01 1.18
CA THR A 146 15.17 4.89 1.31
C THR A 146 15.74 6.21 1.76
N LYS A 147 15.88 7.15 0.83
CA LYS A 147 16.30 8.52 1.11
C LYS A 147 15.31 9.07 2.12
N ALA A 148 15.67 8.96 3.40
CA ALA A 148 14.87 9.40 4.52
C ALA A 148 14.50 10.85 4.24
N LEU A 149 13.21 11.17 4.39
CA LEU A 149 12.82 12.56 4.37
C LEU A 149 13.66 13.29 5.42
N PRO A 150 14.17 14.49 5.13
CA PRO A 150 14.72 15.31 6.20
C PRO A 150 13.65 15.39 7.29
N ALA A 151 14.06 15.08 8.53
CA ALA A 151 13.14 14.96 9.66
C ALA A 151 12.14 16.12 9.64
N PRO A 152 10.83 15.85 9.80
CA PRO A 152 9.85 16.91 9.81
C PRO A 152 10.26 17.90 10.90
N ALA A 153 10.55 19.14 10.50
CA ALA A 153 10.76 20.21 11.46
C ALA A 153 9.54 20.20 12.40
N PRO A 154 9.71 20.32 13.72
CA PRO A 154 8.60 20.28 14.65
C PRO A 154 7.61 21.34 14.22
N VAL A 155 6.46 20.92 13.67
CA VAL A 155 5.34 21.82 13.42
C VAL A 155 5.02 22.40 14.78
N PRO A 156 5.21 23.72 15.01
CA PRO A 156 4.88 24.28 16.29
C PRO A 156 3.40 24.03 16.50
N ILE A 157 3.07 23.19 17.48
CA ILE A 157 1.75 23.15 18.08
C ILE A 157 1.47 24.62 18.37
N ARG A 158 0.58 25.25 17.59
CA ARG A 158 0.19 26.63 17.86
C ARG A 158 -0.29 26.59 19.29
N ARG A 159 0.52 27.15 20.19
CA ARG A 159 0.08 27.51 21.53
C ARG A 159 -1.24 28.21 21.29
N SER A 160 -2.30 27.62 21.82
CA SER A 160 -3.61 28.23 21.90
C SER A 160 -3.35 29.68 22.27
N VAL A 161 -3.54 30.58 21.32
CA VAL A 161 -3.45 32.01 21.61
C VAL A 161 -4.54 32.19 22.64
N SER A 162 -4.14 32.40 23.90
CA SER A 162 -5.03 32.94 24.91
C SER A 162 -5.68 34.12 24.24
N VAL A 163 -6.99 34.01 24.01
CA VAL A 163 -7.80 35.08 23.47
C VAL A 163 -7.59 36.25 24.42
N ALA A 164 -6.67 37.14 24.08
CA ALA A 164 -6.70 38.48 24.59
C ALA A 164 -8.08 38.98 24.19
N THR A 165 -8.90 39.26 25.19
CA THR A 165 -10.20 39.89 25.05
C THR A 165 -9.98 41.21 24.32
N VAL A 166 -10.06 41.18 22.99
CA VAL A 166 -10.18 42.39 22.19
C VAL A 166 -11.59 42.89 22.51
N PRO A 167 -11.76 44.07 23.15
CA PRO A 167 -13.08 44.62 23.33
C PRO A 167 -13.69 44.80 21.94
N LEU A 168 -14.82 44.14 21.72
CA LEU A 168 -15.65 44.36 20.54
C LEU A 168 -15.86 45.88 20.38
N PRO A 169 -15.58 46.46 19.21
CA PRO A 169 -16.11 47.79 18.92
C PRO A 169 -17.64 47.70 19.00
N PRO A 170 -18.34 48.69 19.60
CA PRO A 170 -19.79 48.68 19.63
C PRO A 170 -20.30 48.63 18.20
N MET A 171 -21.13 47.62 17.89
CA MET A 171 -21.86 47.56 16.64
C MET A 171 -22.67 48.86 16.48
N PRO A 172 -22.67 49.51 15.32
CA PRO A 172 -23.69 50.51 15.03
C PRO A 172 -25.06 49.80 15.06
N ALA A 173 -26.02 50.43 15.73
CA ALA A 173 -27.38 49.95 15.85
C ALA A 173 -27.97 49.55 14.47
N PRO A 174 -28.81 48.51 14.40
CA PRO A 174 -29.51 48.19 13.16
C PRO A 174 -30.40 49.37 12.78
N ALA A 175 -30.07 50.03 11.68
CA ALA A 175 -30.95 50.97 11.01
C ALA A 175 -32.27 50.27 10.67
N ALA A 176 -33.36 51.00 10.88
CA ALA A 176 -34.74 50.57 10.68
C ALA A 176 -34.96 49.77 9.38
N PRO A 177 -35.92 48.83 9.36
CA PRO A 177 -36.28 48.13 8.13
C PRO A 177 -36.81 49.13 7.11
N ALA A 178 -36.12 49.26 5.99
CA ALA A 178 -36.61 50.01 4.83
C ALA A 178 -37.94 49.40 4.35
N PRO A 179 -38.93 50.22 3.96
CA PRO A 179 -40.21 49.72 3.47
C PRO A 179 -39.98 48.89 2.20
N VAL A 180 -40.42 47.64 2.28
CA VAL A 180 -40.45 46.68 1.18
C VAL A 180 -41.25 47.30 0.03
N ARG A 181 -40.60 47.57 -1.10
CA ARG A 181 -41.32 47.93 -2.34
C ARG A 181 -42.11 46.69 -2.78
N PRO A 182 -43.41 46.81 -3.09
CA PRO A 182 -44.15 45.69 -3.66
C PRO A 182 -43.59 45.34 -5.03
N GLU A 183 -43.19 44.09 -5.19
CA GLU A 183 -42.83 43.46 -6.46
C GLU A 183 -44.01 43.58 -7.44
N PRO A 184 -43.78 44.03 -8.70
CA PRO A 184 -44.82 43.99 -9.71
C PRO A 184 -45.08 42.53 -10.09
N GLN A 185 -46.32 42.09 -9.85
CA GLN A 185 -46.82 40.78 -10.23
C GLN A 185 -46.69 40.59 -11.75
N LEU A 186 -45.78 39.71 -12.17
CA LEU A 186 -45.77 39.16 -13.51
C LEU A 186 -47.01 38.26 -13.68
N PRO A 187 -47.78 38.38 -14.78
CA PRO A 187 -48.97 37.57 -14.99
C PRO A 187 -48.63 36.07 -15.00
N ALA A 188 -49.38 35.33 -14.19
CA ALA A 188 -49.39 33.88 -14.17
C ALA A 188 -49.77 33.32 -15.55
N MET A 189 -48.77 32.88 -16.31
CA MET A 189 -48.94 31.89 -17.38
C MET A 189 -48.63 30.52 -16.80
N PHE A 190 -49.53 30.00 -15.99
CA PHE A 190 -49.59 28.55 -15.77
C PHE A 190 -51.04 28.17 -15.50
N GLY A 191 -51.54 27.24 -16.31
CA GLY A 191 -52.92 26.81 -16.35
C GLY A 191 -53.46 26.46 -14.97
N GLY A 192 -54.61 27.05 -14.66
CA GLY A 192 -55.28 26.89 -13.38
C GLY A 192 -55.74 25.45 -13.16
N LEU A 193 -55.41 24.94 -11.99
CA LEU A 193 -56.17 23.93 -11.27
C LEU A 193 -56.09 24.31 -9.79
N ALA A 194 -57.23 24.66 -9.19
CA ALA A 194 -57.34 24.93 -7.77
C ALA A 194 -57.25 23.59 -6.99
N PRO A 195 -56.64 23.57 -5.79
CA PRO A 195 -56.61 22.37 -4.97
C PRO A 195 -58.03 22.03 -4.51
N GLY A 196 -58.58 20.90 -5.00
CA GLY A 196 -59.90 20.40 -4.60
C GLY A 196 -60.84 19.98 -5.72
N GLN A 197 -60.47 20.07 -7.01
CA GLN A 197 -61.27 19.49 -8.10
C GLN A 197 -60.87 18.03 -8.37
N PHE A 198 -61.70 17.12 -7.87
CA PHE A 198 -61.77 15.72 -8.27
C PHE A 198 -62.39 15.62 -9.68
N LEU A 199 -61.70 14.95 -10.60
CA LEU A 199 -62.35 14.36 -11.77
C LEU A 199 -62.90 12.99 -11.35
N SER A 200 -64.21 12.93 -11.14
CA SER A 200 -64.97 11.70 -11.25
C SER A 200 -65.56 11.68 -12.64
N ASP A 201 -65.28 10.65 -13.44
CA ASP A 201 -66.29 10.16 -14.36
C ASP A 201 -66.13 8.65 -14.58
N ASP A 202 -67.31 8.05 -14.54
CA ASP A 202 -67.71 6.66 -14.46
C ASP A 202 -67.89 6.08 -15.86
N SER A 203 -67.52 4.81 -16.10
CA SER A 203 -68.17 3.95 -17.11
C SER A 203 -67.73 2.49 -16.95
N GLU A 204 -68.68 1.69 -16.49
CA GLU A 204 -68.74 0.22 -16.48
C GLU A 204 -68.52 -0.38 -17.91
N ALA A 205 -68.23 -1.65 -18.17
CA ALA A 205 -68.63 -2.88 -17.49
C ALA A 205 -67.87 -4.13 -18.02
N GLU A 206 -68.00 -5.22 -17.24
CA GLU A 206 -67.99 -6.66 -17.62
C GLU A 206 -66.62 -7.31 -17.91
N ASP A 207 -66.27 -8.52 -17.46
CA ASP A 207 -66.96 -9.58 -16.73
C ASP A 207 -65.91 -10.50 -16.05
N ALA A 208 -66.39 -11.35 -15.13
CA ALA A 208 -65.76 -12.56 -14.58
C ALA A 208 -64.78 -12.42 -13.39
N ALA A 209 -65.37 -12.63 -12.21
CA ALA A 209 -64.77 -13.04 -10.93
C ALA A 209 -64.28 -14.52 -10.96
N PRO A 210 -63.89 -15.13 -9.82
CA PRO A 210 -62.79 -14.80 -8.92
C PRO A 210 -61.95 -16.07 -8.55
N ALA A 211 -61.06 -15.91 -7.56
CA ALA A 211 -60.73 -16.90 -6.50
C ALA A 211 -59.31 -17.52 -6.47
N VAL A 212 -58.54 -17.02 -5.48
CA VAL A 212 -57.80 -17.72 -4.41
C VAL A 212 -57.37 -19.20 -4.58
N ALA A 213 -56.08 -19.46 -4.35
CA ALA A 213 -55.49 -20.52 -3.49
C ALA A 213 -53.97 -20.58 -3.78
N SER A 214 -53.06 -20.31 -2.83
CA SER A 214 -52.54 -21.23 -1.81
C SER A 214 -51.98 -22.57 -2.34
N ALA A 215 -50.67 -22.74 -2.13
CA ALA A 215 -49.87 -23.98 -2.02
C ALA A 215 -49.51 -24.74 -3.32
N PRO A 216 -48.56 -25.72 -3.32
CA PRO A 216 -47.30 -25.89 -2.55
C PRO A 216 -46.09 -26.27 -3.45
N MET A 217 -44.96 -26.59 -2.80
CA MET A 217 -43.81 -27.37 -3.30
C MET A 217 -44.12 -28.40 -4.40
N LEU A 218 -43.19 -28.52 -5.35
CA LEU A 218 -42.98 -29.73 -6.13
C LEU A 218 -41.50 -30.16 -6.08
N PRO A 219 -41.23 -31.46 -6.30
CA PRO A 219 -40.11 -32.15 -5.70
C PRO A 219 -38.88 -32.29 -6.60
N PHE A 220 -37.78 -32.58 -5.93
CA PHE A 220 -36.60 -33.29 -6.41
C PHE A 220 -36.96 -34.40 -7.42
N GLU A 221 -36.32 -34.42 -8.58
CA GLU A 221 -36.05 -35.64 -9.35
C GLU A 221 -34.85 -35.40 -10.29
N SER A 222 -33.85 -36.27 -10.15
CA SER A 222 -32.68 -36.41 -11.03
C SER A 222 -33.06 -37.27 -12.24
N PRO A 223 -32.35 -37.14 -13.37
CA PRO A 223 -31.80 -38.35 -14.00
C PRO A 223 -30.35 -38.16 -14.51
N GLU A 224 -29.46 -39.10 -14.19
CA GLU A 224 -28.84 -40.08 -15.13
C GLU A 224 -27.63 -39.48 -15.87
N GLU A 225 -26.40 -39.70 -15.39
CA GLU A 225 -25.53 -40.84 -15.73
C GLU A 225 -25.34 -41.03 -17.24
N GLU A 226 -24.30 -40.38 -17.79
CA GLU A 226 -23.75 -40.76 -19.09
C GLU A 226 -22.35 -41.34 -18.86
N GLU A 227 -22.32 -42.67 -18.70
CA GLU A 227 -21.14 -43.50 -18.70
C GLU A 227 -20.49 -43.57 -20.10
N LEU A 228 -19.16 -43.58 -20.05
CA LEU A 228 -18.10 -43.79 -21.05
C LEU A 228 -18.43 -44.68 -22.27
N PRO A 229 -17.54 -44.64 -23.28
CA PRO A 229 -16.82 -45.89 -23.52
C PRO A 229 -15.30 -45.77 -23.47
N GLN A 230 -14.72 -46.75 -22.77
CA GLN A 230 -13.32 -47.11 -22.71
C GLN A 230 -12.89 -47.77 -24.04
N ILE A 231 -11.75 -47.37 -24.60
CA ILE A 231 -11.05 -48.15 -25.64
C ILE A 231 -9.59 -48.34 -25.21
N VAL A 232 -9.39 -49.47 -24.53
CA VAL A 232 -8.34 -50.51 -24.64
C VAL A 232 -6.89 -50.11 -25.02
N MET A 233 -5.96 -50.54 -24.13
CA MET A 233 -4.50 -50.63 -24.29
C MET A 233 -4.03 -51.54 -25.42
N GLY A 234 -2.93 -51.17 -26.10
CA GLY A 234 -2.15 -52.06 -26.96
C GLY A 234 -0.83 -51.46 -27.46
N GLU A 235 0.24 -51.65 -26.68
CA GLU A 235 1.67 -51.86 -27.06
C GLU A 235 2.44 -51.00 -28.10
N PRO A 236 3.80 -50.99 -28.02
CA PRO A 236 4.64 -49.86 -28.43
C PRO A 236 5.17 -49.99 -29.85
N VAL A 237 5.19 -48.89 -30.60
CA VAL A 237 5.86 -48.84 -31.92
C VAL A 237 7.21 -48.15 -31.79
N ARG A 238 8.25 -48.92 -32.11
CA ARG A 238 9.67 -48.53 -32.21
C ARG A 238 10.05 -48.42 -33.69
N ALA A 239 11.10 -47.62 -33.96
CA ALA A 239 11.90 -47.42 -35.20
C ALA A 239 11.41 -46.27 -36.12
N ALA A 240 12.10 -45.12 -36.23
CA ALA A 240 13.41 -44.80 -36.88
C ALA A 240 13.30 -44.62 -38.42
N PRO A 241 14.29 -44.03 -39.13
CA PRO A 241 15.00 -42.76 -38.97
C PRO A 241 14.94 -41.89 -40.27
N GLY A 242 15.43 -40.65 -40.20
CA GLY A 242 15.91 -39.90 -41.39
C GLY A 242 15.06 -38.69 -41.81
N GLY A 243 15.75 -37.59 -42.13
CA GLY A 243 15.14 -36.39 -42.71
C GLY A 243 15.88 -35.12 -42.33
N GLU A 244 16.91 -34.79 -43.10
CA GLU A 244 17.78 -33.62 -42.97
C GLU A 244 17.06 -32.28 -43.15
N SER A 245 17.77 -31.25 -42.69
CA SER A 245 17.72 -29.85 -43.16
C SER A 245 16.48 -29.03 -42.79
N PHE A 246 16.67 -28.09 -41.88
CA PHE A 246 16.60 -26.66 -42.22
C PHE A 246 17.13 -25.84 -41.03
N ARG A 247 18.30 -25.22 -41.19
CA ARG A 247 18.77 -24.14 -40.32
C ARG A 247 18.24 -22.82 -40.86
N PRO A 248 17.66 -21.97 -40.00
CA PRO A 248 17.85 -20.55 -40.17
C PRO A 248 18.27 -19.88 -38.85
N GLY A 249 19.31 -19.04 -38.93
CA GLY A 249 19.52 -17.91 -38.02
C GLY A 249 20.16 -18.23 -36.66
N GLY A 250 21.49 -18.25 -36.62
CA GLY A 250 22.22 -18.07 -35.37
C GLY A 250 21.99 -16.68 -34.81
N VAL A 251 21.52 -16.59 -33.57
CA VAL A 251 21.55 -15.37 -32.77
C VAL A 251 22.98 -15.14 -32.25
N PRO A 252 23.53 -13.93 -32.34
CA PRO A 252 24.89 -13.65 -31.88
C PRO A 252 24.99 -13.74 -30.36
N THR A 253 25.91 -14.57 -29.88
CA THR A 253 26.29 -14.70 -28.48
C THR A 253 26.98 -13.41 -28.01
N LEU A 254 26.28 -12.57 -27.25
CA LEU A 254 26.90 -11.48 -26.49
C LEU A 254 27.68 -12.09 -25.32
N GLY A 255 29.01 -12.12 -25.44
CA GLY A 255 29.91 -12.45 -24.33
C GLY A 255 29.81 -11.43 -23.19
N PRO A 256 30.22 -11.79 -21.96
CA PRO A 256 30.11 -10.92 -20.80
C PRO A 256 30.93 -9.64 -20.99
N ALA A 257 30.27 -8.49 -20.82
CA ALA A 257 30.87 -7.17 -20.86
C ALA A 257 31.92 -7.05 -19.74
N ARG A 258 33.15 -6.71 -20.13
CA ARG A 258 34.22 -6.34 -19.20
C ARG A 258 33.80 -5.10 -18.40
N PRO A 259 34.01 -5.04 -17.07
CA PRO A 259 33.78 -3.83 -16.31
C PRO A 259 34.76 -2.72 -16.74
N PRO A 260 34.35 -1.44 -16.72
CA PRO A 260 35.24 -0.33 -17.04
C PRO A 260 36.35 -0.22 -15.99
N VAL A 261 37.60 -0.21 -16.46
CA VAL A 261 38.79 0.10 -15.65
C VAL A 261 38.69 1.56 -15.22
N VAL A 262 38.36 1.78 -13.95
CA VAL A 262 38.47 3.09 -13.29
C VAL A 262 39.95 3.35 -13.09
N ALA A 263 40.49 4.35 -13.79
CA ALA A 263 41.83 4.85 -13.56
C ALA A 263 41.95 5.39 -12.11
N PRO A 264 43.00 5.04 -11.35
CA PRO A 264 43.21 5.60 -10.02
C PRO A 264 43.50 7.11 -10.12
N PRO A 265 43.02 7.94 -9.16
CA PRO A 265 43.35 9.36 -9.12
C PRO A 265 44.86 9.58 -8.90
N PRO A 266 45.43 10.68 -9.41
CA PRO A 266 46.85 10.97 -9.21
C PRO A 266 47.15 11.11 -7.72
N VAL A 267 48.15 10.35 -7.27
CA VAL A 267 48.71 10.43 -5.92
C VAL A 267 49.33 11.81 -5.77
N VAL A 268 48.66 12.69 -5.03
CA VAL A 268 49.27 13.94 -4.56
C VAL A 268 50.31 13.54 -3.54
N SER A 269 51.58 13.63 -3.95
CA SER A 269 52.74 13.51 -3.07
C SER A 269 52.59 14.47 -1.89
N ALA A 270 52.23 13.93 -0.73
CA ALA A 270 52.33 14.61 0.54
C ALA A 270 53.81 14.83 0.84
N GLN A 271 54.23 16.08 0.65
CA GLN A 271 55.54 16.58 1.01
C GLN A 271 55.69 16.56 2.54
N PRO A 272 56.78 15.96 3.10
CA PRO A 272 56.95 15.89 4.54
C PRO A 272 57.21 17.30 5.11
N PRO A 273 56.58 17.67 6.25
CA PRO A 273 56.85 18.95 6.90
C PRO A 273 58.31 19.00 7.36
N GLY A 274 59.02 19.99 6.83
CA GLY A 274 60.42 20.24 7.08
C GLY A 274 60.74 20.50 8.56
N MET A 275 61.87 19.93 8.97
CA MET A 275 62.65 20.37 10.12
C MET A 275 62.93 21.87 9.97
N VAL A 276 62.46 22.68 10.93
CA VAL A 276 63.04 24.00 11.17
C VAL A 276 63.73 23.96 12.52
N ALA A 277 65.00 24.33 12.46
CA ALA A 277 65.99 24.20 13.50
C ALA A 277 65.80 25.17 14.67
N ARG A 278 66.20 24.68 15.84
CA ARG A 278 66.89 25.34 16.95
C ARG A 278 67.20 26.83 16.80
N GLN A 279 66.83 27.59 17.84
CA GLN A 279 67.55 28.66 18.55
C GLN A 279 66.55 29.22 19.58
N GLY A 280 66.79 29.42 20.87
CA GLY A 280 68.02 29.60 21.64
C GLY A 280 67.79 30.81 22.55
N GLY A 281 67.77 30.63 23.89
CA GLY A 281 67.95 31.71 24.87
C GLY A 281 66.72 32.16 25.68
N PRO A 282 66.93 32.81 26.84
CA PRO A 282 66.68 32.22 28.17
C PRO A 282 65.57 32.91 29.00
N PRO A 283 65.16 32.33 30.15
CA PRO A 283 64.17 32.94 31.03
C PRO A 283 64.81 34.02 31.91
N VAL A 284 64.21 35.22 31.92
CA VAL A 284 64.51 36.27 32.90
C VAL A 284 63.51 36.17 34.03
N VAL A 285 64.07 36.04 35.22
CA VAL A 285 63.43 36.01 36.54
C VAL A 285 62.98 37.42 36.94
N ALA A 286 61.99 37.46 37.84
CA ALA A 286 61.77 38.44 38.90
C ALA A 286 60.57 39.38 38.74
N GLY A 287 59.79 39.45 39.82
CA GLY A 287 58.85 40.54 40.11
C GLY A 287 57.53 40.05 40.65
#